data_AF-A0A3D2QG00-F1
#
_entry.id   AF-A0A3D2QG00-F1
#
_cell.length_a   1.000
_cell.length_b   1.000
_cell.length_c   1.000
_cell.angle_alpha   90.00
_cell.angle_beta   90.00
_cell.angle_gamma   90.00
#
_symmetry.space_group_name_H-M   'P 1'
#
loop_
_entity.id
_entity.type
_entity.pdbx_description
1 polymer ?
#
loop_
_entity_poly.entity_id
_entity_poly.type
_entity_poly.pdbx_seq_one_letter_code
_entity_poly.pdbx_strand_id
1 'polypeptide(L)'
;MLDSLEQILAFINSWLWGRWLVFVLLALGILYTVTNGFIQIRHFKFIMKRTLVDAFKTRKVDKGSGSISTFKAMMVTLAGNVGGGNVVGVATAIVSGGMGAVFWMWVAAFFGMITKYAEILLAMKYRIKDENGVYHGGPMYYIENGIGKNWKWLAVIFCLLGGFASFGIGNIAQSSEISGALSDLFHLSPLVSGILIAVVVALSAPEISLLWAMLPM
;
A
#
# COMPACT_ATOMS: atom_id res chain seq x y z
N MET A 1 9.18 -7.74 33.23
CA MET A 1 8.70 -6.49 32.58
C MET A 1 8.76 -6.61 31.06
N LEU A 2 9.88 -7.03 30.48
CA LEU A 2 9.98 -7.31 29.03
C LEU A 2 9.08 -8.48 28.61
N ASP A 3 9.07 -9.59 29.35
CA ASP A 3 8.21 -10.74 29.05
C ASP A 3 6.71 -10.41 29.11
N SER A 4 6.32 -9.53 30.04
CA SER A 4 4.94 -9.06 30.15
C SER A 4 4.53 -8.19 28.97
N LEU A 5 5.45 -7.35 28.46
CA LEU A 5 5.23 -6.57 27.24
C LEU A 5 5.15 -7.48 26.01
N GLU A 6 6.02 -8.48 25.91
CA GLU A 6 6.02 -9.45 24.81
C GLU A 6 4.69 -10.23 24.77
N GLN A 7 4.19 -10.68 25.91
CA GLN A 7 2.90 -11.38 26.01
C GLN A 7 1.73 -10.47 25.61
N ILE A 8 1.73 -9.20 26.02
CA ILE A 8 0.70 -8.23 25.63
C ILE A 8 0.74 -7.99 24.11
N LEU A 9 1.93 -7.80 23.55
CA LEU A 9 2.10 -7.61 22.11
C LEU A 9 1.69 -8.85 21.31
N ALA A 10 2.05 -10.04 21.77
CA ALA A 10 1.64 -11.30 21.14
C ALA A 10 0.11 -11.49 21.17
N PHE A 11 -0.53 -11.15 22.30
CA PHE A 11 -1.98 -11.18 22.41
C PHE A 11 -2.63 -10.20 21.42
N ILE A 12 -2.21 -8.93 21.41
CA ILE A 12 -2.71 -7.91 20.49
C ILE A 12 -2.51 -8.35 19.04
N ASN A 13 -1.34 -8.90 18.70
CA ASN A 13 -1.02 -9.38 17.36
C ASN A 13 -1.94 -10.53 16.94
N SER A 14 -2.08 -11.55 17.79
CA SER A 14 -2.95 -12.70 17.51
C SER A 14 -4.42 -12.31 17.37
N TRP A 15 -4.86 -11.31 18.13
CA TRP A 15 -6.21 -10.77 18.05
C TRP A 15 -6.39 -9.96 16.77
N LEU A 16 -5.55 -8.95 16.51
CA LEU A 16 -5.67 -8.07 15.33
C LEU A 16 -5.59 -8.85 14.01
N TRP A 17 -4.62 -9.77 13.89
CA TRP A 17 -4.43 -10.61 12.71
C TRP A 17 -5.22 -11.92 12.78
N GLY A 18 -6.21 -11.99 13.67
CA GLY A 18 -7.08 -13.13 13.81
C GLY A 18 -7.93 -13.37 12.57
N ARG A 19 -8.48 -14.58 12.46
CA ARG A 19 -9.32 -14.99 11.32
C ARG A 19 -10.51 -14.06 11.07
N TRP A 20 -11.02 -13.40 12.11
CA TRP A 20 -12.16 -12.47 12.00
C TRP A 20 -11.85 -11.29 11.07
N LEU A 21 -10.62 -10.77 11.07
CA LEU A 21 -10.24 -9.63 10.23
C LEU A 21 -10.36 -10.02 8.75
N VAL A 22 -9.91 -11.23 8.39
CA VAL A 22 -10.02 -11.75 7.02
C VAL A 22 -11.49 -11.83 6.58
N PHE A 23 -12.37 -12.34 7.45
CA PHE A 23 -13.80 -12.40 7.16
C PHE A 23 -14.43 -11.01 7.01
N VAL A 24 -14.06 -10.05 7.86
CA VAL A 24 -14.55 -8.66 7.78
C VAL A 24 -14.10 -8.01 6.47
N LEU A 25 -12.83 -8.13 6.10
CA LEU A 25 -12.30 -7.54 4.87
C LEU A 25 -12.94 -8.15 3.61
N LEU A 26 -13.12 -9.48 3.58
CA LEU A 26 -13.82 -10.14 2.50
C LEU A 26 -15.30 -9.73 2.44
N ALA A 27 -15.98 -9.68 3.58
CA ALA A 27 -17.37 -9.25 3.65
C ALA A 27 -17.54 -7.80 3.17
N LEU A 28 -16.65 -6.88 3.55
CA LEU A 28 -16.65 -5.50 3.06
C LEU A 28 -16.38 -5.43 1.55
N GLY A 29 -15.44 -6.22 1.04
CA GLY A 29 -15.17 -6.28 -0.39
C GLY A 29 -16.36 -6.84 -1.19
N ILE A 30 -17.05 -7.86 -0.68
CA ILE A 30 -18.28 -8.39 -1.26
C ILE A 30 -19.39 -7.33 -1.22
N LEU A 31 -19.59 -6.69 -0.07
CA LEU A 31 -20.58 -5.63 0.13
C LEU A 31 -20.36 -4.50 -0.89
N TYR A 32 -19.14 -3.96 -0.97
CA TYR A 32 -18.79 -2.91 -1.93
C TYR A 32 -18.89 -3.36 -3.38
N THR A 33 -18.58 -4.62 -3.67
CA THR A 33 -18.76 -5.17 -5.01
C THR A 33 -20.24 -5.13 -5.41
N VAL A 34 -21.13 -5.58 -4.53
CA VAL A 34 -22.57 -5.64 -4.82
C VAL A 34 -23.18 -4.24 -4.87
N THR A 35 -22.89 -3.38 -3.89
CA THR A 35 -23.48 -2.02 -3.82
C THR A 35 -23.03 -1.11 -4.96
N ASN A 36 -21.81 -1.28 -5.46
CA ASN A 36 -21.32 -0.55 -6.63
C ASN A 36 -21.69 -1.21 -7.97
N GLY A 37 -22.40 -2.35 -7.96
CA GLY A 37 -22.87 -3.02 -9.17
C GLY A 37 -21.76 -3.72 -9.96
N PHE A 38 -20.79 -4.32 -9.28
CA PHE A 38 -19.70 -5.11 -9.87
C PHE A 38 -18.82 -4.29 -10.84
N ILE A 39 -18.42 -3.08 -10.45
CA ILE A 39 -17.58 -2.18 -11.27
C ILE A 39 -16.34 -2.89 -11.80
N GLN A 40 -15.68 -3.69 -10.97
CA GLN A 40 -14.45 -4.39 -11.35
C GLN A 40 -14.66 -5.40 -12.49
N ILE A 41 -15.88 -5.94 -12.67
CA ILE A 41 -16.23 -6.81 -13.80
C ILE A 41 -16.74 -5.96 -14.97
N ARG A 42 -17.71 -5.08 -14.71
CA ARG A 42 -18.40 -4.28 -15.73
C ARG A 42 -17.45 -3.37 -16.52
N HIS A 43 -16.50 -2.75 -15.82
CA HIS A 43 -15.57 -1.79 -16.39
C HIS A 43 -14.15 -2.36 -16.58
N PHE A 44 -13.95 -3.67 -16.42
CA PHE A 44 -12.62 -4.30 -16.53
C PHE A 44 -11.89 -3.90 -17.82
N LYS A 45 -12.56 -4.01 -18.97
CA LYS A 45 -11.98 -3.65 -20.29
C LYS A 45 -11.59 -2.17 -20.35
N PHE A 46 -12.41 -1.30 -19.78
CA PHE A 46 -12.14 0.13 -19.75
C PHE A 46 -10.94 0.46 -18.85
N ILE A 47 -10.89 -0.13 -17.65
CA ILE A 47 -9.80 0.03 -16.68
C ILE A 47 -8.48 -0.43 -17.32
N MET A 48 -8.44 -1.63 -17.90
CA MET A 48 -7.23 -2.16 -18.55
C MET A 48 -6.78 -1.29 -19.71
N LYS A 49 -7.71 -0.79 -20.54
CA LYS A 49 -7.36 0.12 -21.65
C LYS A 49 -6.78 1.43 -21.13
N ARG A 50 -7.41 2.07 -20.13
CA ARG A 50 -6.94 3.35 -19.58
C ARG A 50 -5.62 3.23 -18.84
N THR A 51 -5.48 2.21 -18.01
CA THR A 51 -4.33 2.05 -17.12
C THR A 51 -3.12 1.42 -17.83
N LEU A 52 -3.32 0.47 -18.75
CA LEU A 52 -2.20 -0.17 -19.45
C LEU A 52 -1.97 0.37 -20.86
N VAL A 53 -3.02 0.58 -21.65
CA VAL A 53 -2.81 0.96 -23.07
C VAL A 53 -2.57 2.47 -23.17
N ASP A 54 -3.48 3.27 -22.63
CA ASP A 54 -3.40 4.72 -22.75
C ASP A 54 -2.26 5.29 -21.90
N ALA A 55 -2.06 4.82 -20.66
CA ALA A 55 -0.96 5.29 -19.82
C ALA A 55 0.41 5.02 -20.46
N PHE A 56 0.64 3.82 -21.00
CA PHE A 56 1.90 3.52 -21.69
C PHE A 56 2.10 4.40 -22.94
N LYS A 57 1.03 4.66 -23.71
CA LYS A 57 1.08 5.55 -24.89
C LYS A 57 1.38 7.00 -24.50
N THR A 58 0.85 7.47 -23.38
CA THR A 58 1.05 8.85 -22.90
C THR A 58 2.18 8.96 -21.88
N ARG A 59 3.07 7.97 -21.77
CA ARG A 59 4.17 7.98 -20.78
C ARG A 59 5.08 9.21 -20.86
N LYS A 60 5.16 9.85 -22.03
CA LYS A 60 5.96 11.06 -22.31
C LYS A 60 5.16 12.37 -22.27
N VAL A 61 3.85 12.33 -22.01
CA VAL A 61 2.97 13.50 -22.06
C VAL A 61 2.52 13.85 -20.65
N ASP A 62 3.08 14.92 -20.08
CA ASP A 62 2.60 15.50 -18.82
C ASP A 62 1.34 16.33 -19.10
N LYS A 63 0.17 15.66 -19.13
CA LYS A 63 -1.12 16.35 -19.29
C LYS A 63 -1.60 16.89 -17.93
N GLY A 64 -1.41 18.20 -17.73
CA GLY A 64 -2.29 19.15 -17.04
C GLY A 64 -2.91 18.81 -15.66
N SER A 65 -2.66 19.69 -14.69
CA SER A 65 -3.28 19.84 -13.35
C SER A 65 -3.09 18.72 -12.32
N GLY A 66 -2.73 17.51 -12.74
CA GLY A 66 -2.20 16.46 -11.88
C GLY A 66 -0.69 16.51 -11.89
N SER A 67 -0.08 16.40 -10.72
CA SER A 67 1.34 16.66 -10.51
C SER A 67 2.27 15.67 -11.24
N ILE A 68 1.75 14.52 -11.72
CA ILE A 68 2.48 13.52 -12.53
C ILE A 68 1.57 12.88 -13.59
N SER A 69 2.18 12.33 -14.65
CA SER A 69 1.45 11.54 -15.66
C SER A 69 0.82 10.28 -15.06
N THR A 70 -0.32 9.83 -15.60
CA THR A 70 -1.03 8.62 -15.15
C THR A 70 -0.11 7.38 -15.11
N PHE A 71 0.84 7.30 -16.04
CA PHE A 71 1.84 6.23 -16.08
C PHE A 71 2.81 6.29 -14.89
N LYS A 72 3.36 7.48 -14.60
CA LYS A 72 4.25 7.66 -13.43
C LYS A 72 3.50 7.32 -12.13
N ALA A 73 2.26 7.78 -11.99
CA ALA A 73 1.43 7.47 -10.82
C ALA A 73 1.21 5.95 -10.65
N MET A 74 0.93 5.26 -11.76
CA MET A 74 0.80 3.81 -11.78
C MET A 74 2.09 3.12 -11.35
N MET A 75 3.25 3.51 -11.91
CA MET A 75 4.54 2.89 -11.60
C MET A 75 4.92 3.09 -10.13
N VAL A 76 4.71 4.29 -9.57
CA VAL A 76 4.99 4.54 -8.14
C VAL A 76 4.08 3.69 -7.25
N THR A 77 2.79 3.61 -7.58
CA THR A 77 1.84 2.76 -6.84
C THR A 77 2.21 1.28 -6.95
N LEU A 78 2.68 0.82 -8.12
CA LEU A 78 3.12 -0.56 -8.32
C LEU A 78 4.39 -0.85 -7.55
N ALA A 79 5.38 0.03 -7.61
CA ALA A 79 6.65 -0.09 -6.88
C ALA A 79 6.43 -0.11 -5.37
N GLY A 80 5.49 0.69 -4.84
CA GLY A 80 5.15 0.69 -3.41
C GLY A 80 4.42 -0.58 -2.94
N ASN A 81 3.76 -1.31 -3.85
CA ASN A 81 2.99 -2.51 -3.51
C ASN A 81 3.69 -3.82 -3.86
N VAL A 82 4.78 -3.80 -4.63
CA VAL A 82 5.54 -5.00 -5.02
C VAL A 82 6.90 -4.96 -4.35
N GLY A 83 7.10 -5.82 -3.35
CA GLY A 83 8.35 -5.92 -2.60
C GLY A 83 8.74 -7.36 -2.27
N GLY A 84 9.90 -7.53 -1.63
CA GLY A 84 10.41 -8.84 -1.20
C GLY A 84 9.41 -9.56 -0.30
N GLY A 85 8.73 -8.81 0.57
CA GLY A 85 7.85 -9.39 1.58
C GLY A 85 6.58 -9.98 1.01
N ASN A 86 6.15 -9.51 -0.16
CA ASN A 86 5.05 -10.13 -0.88
C ASN A 86 5.48 -11.49 -1.44
N VAL A 87 6.73 -11.62 -1.92
CA VAL A 87 7.26 -12.88 -2.45
C VAL A 87 7.44 -13.90 -1.32
N VAL A 88 8.12 -13.49 -0.22
CA VAL A 88 8.31 -14.33 0.97
C VAL A 88 6.96 -14.69 1.59
N GLY A 89 6.02 -13.75 1.63
CA GLY A 89 4.67 -13.96 2.13
C GLY A 89 3.88 -15.00 1.32
N VAL A 90 3.91 -14.91 -0.02
CA VAL A 90 3.31 -15.92 -0.90
C VAL A 90 3.96 -17.28 -0.70
N ALA A 91 5.30 -17.34 -0.66
CA ALA A 91 6.03 -18.59 -0.45
C ALA A 91 5.65 -19.23 0.90
N THR A 92 5.62 -18.43 1.97
CA THR A 92 5.21 -18.87 3.31
C THR A 92 3.76 -19.35 3.33
N ALA A 93 2.86 -18.66 2.64
CA ALA A 93 1.44 -19.05 2.54
C ALA A 93 1.27 -20.39 1.80
N ILE A 94 2.05 -20.63 0.75
CA ILE A 94 2.02 -21.91 0.02
C ILE A 94 2.59 -23.05 0.87
N VAL A 95 3.71 -22.80 1.57
CA VAL A 95 4.35 -23.82 2.43
C VAL A 95 3.46 -24.18 3.61
N SER A 96 2.82 -23.17 4.24
CA SER A 96 1.98 -23.38 5.43
C SER A 96 0.54 -23.82 5.12
N GLY A 97 -0.07 -23.27 4.06
CA GLY A 97 -1.48 -23.49 3.71
C GLY A 97 -1.70 -24.41 2.51
N GLY A 98 -0.63 -24.87 1.86
CA GLY A 98 -0.67 -25.65 0.62
C GLY A 98 -0.94 -24.79 -0.63
N MET A 99 -0.92 -25.44 -1.80
CA MET A 99 -1.11 -24.75 -3.09
C MET A 99 -2.48 -24.06 -3.22
N GLY A 100 -3.49 -24.51 -2.45
CA GLY A 100 -4.81 -23.88 -2.41
C GLY A 100 -4.82 -22.43 -1.89
N ALA A 101 -3.76 -22.01 -1.18
CA ALA A 101 -3.59 -20.63 -0.74
C ALA A 101 -3.64 -19.63 -1.91
N VAL A 102 -3.06 -19.99 -3.06
CA VAL A 102 -3.00 -19.10 -4.25
C VAL A 102 -4.39 -18.75 -4.75
N PHE A 103 -5.32 -19.72 -4.77
CA PHE A 103 -6.70 -19.47 -5.16
C PHE A 103 -7.38 -18.44 -4.24
N TRP A 104 -7.21 -18.59 -2.93
CA TRP A 104 -7.76 -17.66 -1.95
C TRP A 104 -7.11 -16.28 -2.01
N MET A 105 -5.82 -16.19 -2.35
CA MET A 105 -5.16 -14.91 -2.60
C MET A 105 -5.78 -14.18 -3.79
N TRP A 106 -6.15 -14.87 -4.88
CA TRP A 106 -6.87 -14.25 -6.00
C TRP A 106 -8.27 -13.80 -5.63
N VAL A 107 -9.01 -14.59 -4.84
CA VAL A 107 -10.33 -14.21 -4.33
C VAL A 107 -10.22 -12.96 -3.45
N ALA A 108 -9.27 -12.93 -2.52
CA ALA A 108 -9.01 -11.78 -1.67
C ALA A 108 -8.59 -10.55 -2.49
N ALA A 109 -7.72 -10.72 -3.50
CA ALA A 109 -7.34 -9.64 -4.40
C ALA A 109 -8.54 -9.09 -5.20
N PHE A 110 -9.41 -9.97 -5.70
CA PHE A 110 -10.60 -9.58 -6.45
C PHE A 110 -11.53 -8.68 -5.63
N PHE A 111 -11.83 -9.07 -4.39
CA PHE A 111 -12.66 -8.26 -3.49
C PHE A 111 -11.89 -7.06 -2.90
N GLY A 112 -10.57 -7.16 -2.77
CA GLY A 112 -9.71 -6.05 -2.34
C GLY A 112 -9.66 -4.89 -3.35
N MET A 113 -9.77 -5.18 -4.65
CA MET A 113 -9.77 -4.14 -5.70
C MET A 113 -10.84 -3.08 -5.48
N ILE A 114 -12.08 -3.48 -5.13
CA ILE A 114 -13.18 -2.51 -4.94
C ILE A 114 -12.99 -1.69 -3.67
N THR A 115 -12.46 -2.30 -2.60
CA THR A 115 -12.15 -1.58 -1.36
C THR A 115 -11.06 -0.54 -1.60
N LYS A 116 -10.01 -0.90 -2.34
CA LYS A 116 -8.96 0.05 -2.69
C LYS A 116 -9.45 1.15 -3.63
N TYR A 117 -10.34 0.82 -4.56
CA TYR A 117 -10.99 1.81 -5.42
C TYR A 117 -11.81 2.82 -4.60
N ALA A 118 -12.60 2.37 -3.62
CA ALA A 118 -13.38 3.25 -2.76
C ALA A 118 -12.47 4.19 -1.94
N GLU A 119 -11.35 3.69 -1.43
CA GLU A 119 -10.35 4.50 -0.71
C GLU A 119 -9.77 5.60 -1.59
N ILE A 120 -9.33 5.26 -2.81
CA ILE A 120 -8.77 6.22 -3.77
C ILE A 120 -9.82 7.26 -4.19
N LEU A 121 -11.08 6.85 -4.40
CA LEU A 121 -12.16 7.77 -4.71
C LEU A 121 -12.39 8.79 -3.58
N LEU A 122 -12.40 8.33 -2.32
CA LEU A 122 -12.56 9.21 -1.16
C LEU A 122 -11.37 10.15 -1.02
N ALA A 123 -10.14 9.65 -1.19
CA ALA A 123 -8.94 10.47 -1.16
C ALA A 123 -8.98 11.58 -2.24
N MET A 124 -9.42 11.25 -3.45
CA MET A 124 -9.57 12.22 -4.54
C MET A 124 -10.69 13.24 -4.30
N LYS A 125 -11.79 12.83 -3.65
CA LYS A 125 -12.93 13.69 -3.35
C LYS A 125 -12.63 14.69 -2.21
N TYR A 126 -11.88 14.26 -1.20
CA TYR A 126 -11.61 15.04 0.02
C TYR A 126 -10.17 15.58 0.11
N ARG A 127 -9.40 15.49 -0.99
CA ARG A 127 -8.05 16.07 -1.08
C ARG A 127 -8.08 17.57 -0.82
N ILE A 128 -7.04 18.06 -0.15
CA ILE A 128 -6.79 19.49 0.05
C ILE A 128 -5.65 19.95 -0.84
N LYS A 129 -5.61 21.24 -1.14
CA LYS A 129 -4.53 21.87 -1.90
C LYS A 129 -3.75 22.77 -0.95
N ASP A 130 -2.45 22.54 -0.85
CA ASP A 130 -1.52 23.34 -0.06
C ASP A 130 -1.25 24.70 -0.73
N GLU A 131 -0.63 25.63 0.02
CA GLU A 131 -0.22 26.96 -0.44
C GLU A 131 0.69 26.91 -1.66
N ASN A 132 1.52 25.86 -1.76
CA ASN A 132 2.40 25.59 -2.89
C ASN A 132 1.67 25.01 -4.12
N GLY A 133 0.35 24.86 -4.03
CA GLY A 133 -0.50 24.32 -5.08
C GLY A 133 -0.47 22.80 -5.24
N VAL A 134 0.14 22.11 -4.27
CA VAL A 134 0.25 20.65 -4.21
C VAL A 134 -1.02 20.04 -3.62
N TYR A 135 -1.49 18.93 -4.19
CA TYR A 135 -2.63 18.20 -3.64
C TYR A 135 -2.18 17.16 -2.62
N HIS A 136 -2.77 17.20 -1.42
CA HIS A 136 -2.63 16.17 -0.40
C HIS A 136 -3.96 15.43 -0.22
N GLY A 137 -3.91 14.12 -0.32
CA GLY A 137 -5.03 13.24 -0.10
C GLY A 137 -4.68 12.14 0.89
N GLY A 138 -5.68 11.34 1.25
CA GLY A 138 -5.50 10.09 1.97
C GLY A 138 -6.53 9.91 3.07
N PRO A 139 -6.41 8.81 3.84
CA PRO A 139 -7.38 8.47 4.88
C PRO A 139 -7.59 9.51 5.95
N MET A 140 -6.51 10.15 6.40
CA MET A 140 -6.58 11.28 7.33
C MET A 140 -7.47 12.42 6.82
N TYR A 141 -7.39 12.75 5.53
CA TYR A 141 -8.17 13.84 4.95
C TYR A 141 -9.63 13.48 4.72
N TYR A 142 -9.95 12.27 4.25
CA TYR A 142 -11.37 11.90 4.10
C TYR A 142 -12.04 11.59 5.45
N ILE A 143 -11.30 11.24 6.50
CA ILE A 143 -11.83 11.16 7.87
C ILE A 143 -12.18 12.56 8.38
N GLU A 144 -11.24 13.50 8.30
CA GLU A 144 -11.44 14.87 8.81
C GLU A 144 -12.47 15.66 7.99
N ASN A 145 -12.37 15.62 6.65
CA ASN A 145 -13.19 16.42 5.75
C ASN A 145 -14.46 15.71 5.26
N GLY A 146 -14.51 14.37 5.34
CA GLY A 146 -15.65 13.57 4.86
C GLY A 146 -16.61 13.14 5.95
N ILE A 147 -16.12 12.60 7.07
CA ILE A 147 -16.95 12.17 8.21
C ILE A 147 -17.27 13.38 9.11
N GLY A 148 -16.36 14.36 9.16
CA GLY A 148 -16.54 15.64 9.82
C GLY A 148 -15.52 15.89 10.93
N LYS A 149 -15.37 17.16 11.31
CA LYS A 149 -14.32 17.63 12.24
C LYS A 149 -14.32 16.92 13.61
N ASN A 150 -15.47 16.39 14.05
CA ASN A 150 -15.60 15.63 15.29
C ASN A 150 -14.79 14.32 15.28
N TRP A 151 -14.43 13.81 14.10
CA TRP A 151 -13.65 12.58 13.92
C TRP A 151 -12.16 12.85 13.69
N LYS A 152 -11.69 14.09 13.89
CA LYS A 152 -10.28 14.47 13.72
C LYS A 152 -9.33 13.63 14.58
N TRP A 153 -9.76 13.18 15.75
CA TRP A 153 -8.97 12.28 16.61
C TRP A 153 -8.61 10.97 15.89
N LEU A 154 -9.52 10.43 15.08
CA LEU A 154 -9.29 9.20 14.32
C LEU A 154 -8.31 9.44 13.15
N ALA A 155 -8.37 10.61 12.51
CA ALA A 155 -7.40 11.01 11.50
C ALA A 155 -5.98 11.14 12.11
N VAL A 156 -5.86 11.71 13.31
CA VAL A 156 -4.57 11.80 14.02
C VAL A 156 -4.03 10.41 14.38
N ILE A 157 -4.87 9.52 14.90
CA ILE A 157 -4.49 8.13 15.19
C ILE A 157 -4.02 7.44 13.90
N PHE A 158 -4.74 7.62 12.78
CA PHE A 158 -4.33 7.07 11.50
C PHE A 158 -2.96 7.60 11.07
N CYS A 159 -2.70 8.90 11.18
CA CYS A 159 -1.39 9.47 10.87
C CYS A 159 -0.26 8.88 11.73
N LEU A 160 -0.49 8.73 13.04
CA LEU A 160 0.51 8.17 13.94
C LEU A 160 0.77 6.69 13.63
N LEU A 161 -0.28 5.87 13.61
CA LEU A 161 -0.16 4.43 13.34
C LEU A 161 0.34 4.16 11.93
N GLY A 162 -0.16 4.87 10.92
CA GLY A 162 0.28 4.77 9.53
C GLY A 162 1.73 5.20 9.35
N GLY A 163 2.15 6.27 10.05
CA GLY A 163 3.54 6.73 10.07
C GLY A 163 4.47 5.66 10.66
N PHE A 164 4.14 5.10 11.82
CA PHE A 164 4.91 4.00 12.42
C PHE A 164 4.90 2.73 11.56
N ALA A 165 3.75 2.36 11.01
CA ALA A 165 3.60 1.20 10.14
C ALA A 165 4.45 1.32 8.86
N SER A 166 4.63 2.55 8.35
CA SER A 166 5.48 2.82 7.19
C SER A 166 6.95 2.48 7.45
N PHE A 167 7.46 2.72 8.66
CA PHE A 167 8.81 2.28 9.03
C PHE A 167 8.90 0.76 9.17
N GLY A 168 7.90 0.11 9.76
CA GLY A 168 7.88 -1.34 9.94
C GLY A 168 7.76 -2.09 8.61
N ILE A 169 6.60 -2.00 7.98
CA ILE A 169 6.25 -2.76 6.77
C ILE A 169 6.98 -2.19 5.55
N GLY A 170 7.13 -0.86 5.47
CA GLY A 170 7.70 -0.19 4.30
C GLY A 170 9.23 -0.15 4.27
N ASN A 171 9.92 -0.28 5.41
CA ASN A 171 11.38 -0.18 5.46
C ASN A 171 12.04 -1.37 6.15
N ILE A 172 11.78 -1.62 7.43
CA ILE A 172 12.49 -2.64 8.22
C ILE A 172 12.29 -4.04 7.63
N ALA A 173 11.06 -4.42 7.33
CA ALA A 173 10.76 -5.74 6.75
C ALA A 173 11.45 -5.92 5.39
N GLN A 174 11.31 -4.95 4.49
CA GLN A 174 11.86 -5.01 3.13
C GLN A 174 13.41 -5.04 3.13
N SER A 175 14.05 -4.19 3.94
CA SER A 175 15.51 -4.16 4.03
C SER A 175 16.09 -5.44 4.64
N SER A 176 15.40 -6.02 5.63
CA SER A 176 15.82 -7.28 6.26
C SER A 176 15.75 -8.45 5.29
N GLU A 177 14.73 -8.50 4.43
CA GLU A 177 14.60 -9.55 3.41
C GLU A 177 15.68 -9.45 2.33
N ILE A 178 15.96 -8.25 1.82
CA ILE A 178 17.05 -8.04 0.85
C ILE A 178 18.39 -8.43 1.49
N SER A 179 18.61 -8.00 2.74
CA SER A 179 19.82 -8.33 3.48
C SER A 179 19.98 -9.84 3.70
N GLY A 180 18.91 -10.54 4.06
CA GLY A 180 18.88 -12.00 4.19
C GLY A 180 19.21 -12.71 2.87
N ALA A 181 18.56 -12.31 1.78
CA ALA A 181 18.83 -12.87 0.46
C ALA A 181 20.29 -12.64 0.00
N LEU A 182 20.86 -11.47 0.27
CA LEU A 182 22.27 -11.18 -0.03
C LEU A 182 23.23 -12.00 0.84
N SER A 183 22.87 -12.29 2.08
CA SER A 183 23.66 -13.15 2.95
C SER A 183 23.63 -14.61 2.48
N ASP A 184 22.47 -15.11 2.08
CA ASP A 184 22.29 -16.48 1.61
C ASP A 184 22.98 -16.74 0.26
N LEU A 185 22.87 -15.79 -0.69
CA LEU A 185 23.36 -15.97 -2.06
C LEU A 185 24.82 -15.55 -2.25
N PHE A 186 25.26 -14.49 -1.55
CA PHE A 186 26.56 -13.87 -1.77
C PHE A 186 27.44 -13.85 -0.51
N HIS A 187 26.98 -14.43 0.60
CA HIS A 187 27.69 -14.46 1.89
C HIS A 187 28.11 -13.06 2.39
N LEU A 188 27.33 -12.04 2.00
CA LEU A 188 27.54 -10.67 2.46
C LEU A 188 27.06 -10.52 3.90
N SER A 189 27.83 -9.79 4.71
CA SER A 189 27.42 -9.42 6.06
C SER A 189 26.19 -8.51 6.01
N PRO A 190 25.18 -8.69 6.89
CA PRO A 190 23.98 -7.85 6.93
C PRO A 190 24.28 -6.36 7.04
N LEU A 191 25.39 -5.99 7.70
CA LEU A 191 25.80 -4.60 7.86
C LEU A 191 26.27 -4.00 6.53
N VAL A 192 27.01 -4.77 5.72
CA VAL A 192 27.46 -4.34 4.39
C VAL A 192 26.26 -4.20 3.45
N SER A 193 25.36 -5.19 3.45
CA SER A 193 24.11 -5.15 2.68
C SER A 193 23.26 -3.93 3.06
N GLY A 194 23.10 -3.64 4.35
CA GLY A 194 22.35 -2.49 4.85
C GLY A 194 22.95 -1.15 4.41
N ILE A 195 24.28 -0.99 4.50
CA ILE A 195 24.96 0.23 4.03
C ILE A 195 24.76 0.42 2.51
N LEU A 196 24.90 -0.64 1.72
CA LEU A 196 24.69 -0.57 0.27
C LEU A 196 23.26 -0.14 -0.07
N ILE A 197 22.26 -0.74 0.57
CA ILE A 197 20.84 -0.37 0.40
C ILE A 197 20.63 1.09 0.79
N ALA A 198 21.17 1.53 1.94
CA ALA A 198 21.04 2.91 2.41
C ALA A 198 21.63 3.93 1.43
N VAL A 199 22.80 3.64 0.84
CA VAL A 199 23.42 4.50 -0.19
C VAL A 199 22.55 4.58 -1.44
N VAL A 200 22.04 3.45 -1.93
CA VAL A 200 21.17 3.42 -3.12
C VAL A 200 19.87 4.19 -2.88
N VAL A 201 19.26 4.05 -1.71
CA VAL A 201 18.07 4.82 -1.32
C VAL A 201 18.38 6.30 -1.20
N ALA A 202 19.50 6.68 -0.59
CA ALA A 202 19.90 8.09 -0.45
C ALA A 202 20.13 8.76 -1.81
N LEU A 203 20.73 8.05 -2.78
CA LEU A 203 20.94 8.57 -4.13
C LEU A 203 19.64 8.72 -4.93
N SER A 204 18.63 7.89 -4.66
CA SER A 204 17.32 7.94 -5.32
C SER A 204 16.30 8.85 -4.60
N ALA A 205 16.57 9.25 -3.35
CA ALA A 205 15.70 10.11 -2.55
C ALA A 205 15.31 11.45 -3.20
N PRO A 206 16.18 12.18 -3.94
CA PRO A 206 15.80 13.42 -4.62
C PRO A 206 14.69 13.21 -5.66
N GLU A 207 14.75 12.11 -6.40
CA GLU A 207 13.74 11.76 -7.41
C GLU A 207 12.45 11.25 -6.76
N ILE A 208 12.58 10.50 -5.67
CA ILE A 208 11.46 9.94 -4.92
C ILE A 208 10.67 11.05 -4.20
N SER A 209 11.33 11.97 -3.48
CA SER A 209 10.68 13.08 -2.77
C SER A 209 9.85 13.97 -3.70
N LEU A 210 10.33 14.22 -4.92
CA LEU A 210 9.56 14.90 -5.97
C LEU A 210 8.31 14.10 -6.38
N LEU A 211 8.40 12.78 -6.47
CA LEU A 211 7.26 11.91 -6.80
C LEU A 211 6.22 11.83 -5.66
N TRP A 212 6.65 11.78 -4.41
CA TRP A 212 5.76 11.69 -3.24
C TRP A 212 5.05 13.02 -2.95
N ALA A 213 5.74 14.15 -3.11
CA ALA A 213 5.10 15.47 -3.04
C ALA A 213 4.05 15.68 -4.13
N MET A 214 4.06 14.85 -5.18
CA MET A 214 3.21 14.99 -6.35
C MET A 214 2.02 14.01 -6.35
N LEU A 215 2.02 13.02 -5.47
CA LEU A 215 0.95 12.02 -5.39
C LEU A 215 -0.14 12.47 -4.40
N PRO A 216 -1.41 12.53 -4.83
CA PRO A 216 -2.51 12.50 -3.88
C PRO A 216 -2.51 11.08 -3.30
N MET A 217 -1.90 10.90 -2.12
CA MET A 217 -2.13 9.69 -1.31
C MET A 217 -3.61 9.53 -0.97
#